data_AF-A0A6B2XM13-F1
#
_entry.id   AF-A0A6B2XM13-F1
#
_cell.length_a   1.000
_cell.length_b   1.000
_cell.length_c   1.000
_cell.angle_alpha   90.00
_cell.angle_beta   90.00
_cell.angle_gamma   90.00
#
_symmetry.space_group_name_H-M   'P 1'
#
loop_
_entity.id
_entity.type
_entity.pdbx_description
1 polymer ?
#
loop_
_entity_poly.entity_id
_entity_poly.type
_entity_poly.pdbx_seq_one_letter_code
_entity_poly.pdbx_strand_id
1 'polypeptide(L)'
;MGESRRGPLKSAVPSNVVSPVRRCSRTACGRPAVATLTYVYADSTAVLGPLATYAEPHCYDLCAEHSERLTAPRGWEVVRLVDGSAPARPSGDDLEALANAVREAARPQERAAEAGGGARRADPMEVARRGHLRVLRSPDN
;
A
#
# COMPACT_ATOMS: atom_id res chain seq x y z
N MET A 1 21.86 63.40 12.13
CA MET A 1 22.30 62.06 12.53
C MET A 1 21.18 61.08 12.18
N GLY A 2 21.40 60.20 11.21
CA GLY A 2 20.39 59.26 10.71
C GLY A 2 20.58 57.87 11.32
N GLU A 3 19.49 57.28 11.80
CA GLU A 3 19.43 55.86 12.19
C GLU A 3 18.36 55.16 11.37
N SER A 4 18.77 54.66 10.20
CA SER A 4 17.96 53.74 9.41
C SER A 4 18.15 52.33 10.00
N ARG A 5 17.22 51.91 10.84
CA ARG A 5 17.20 50.56 11.42
C ARG A 5 16.70 49.57 10.37
N ARG A 6 17.63 48.97 9.62
CA ARG A 6 17.36 47.84 8.72
C ARG A 6 16.81 46.67 9.53
N GLY A 7 15.53 46.34 9.35
CA GLY A 7 14.92 45.13 9.87
C GLY A 7 15.48 43.87 9.19
N PRO A 8 15.42 42.70 9.85
CA PRO A 8 15.99 41.47 9.31
C PRO A 8 15.18 41.00 8.10
N LEU A 9 15.85 40.85 6.95
CA LEU A 9 15.28 40.18 5.79
C LEU A 9 15.15 38.69 6.12
N LYS A 10 13.93 38.24 6.39
CA LYS A 10 13.59 36.81 6.43
C LYS A 10 13.91 36.19 5.07
N SER A 11 15.08 35.57 4.95
CA SER A 11 15.41 34.73 3.81
C SER A 11 14.55 33.47 3.89
N ALA A 12 13.39 33.50 3.24
CA ALA A 12 12.61 32.32 2.96
C ALA A 12 13.20 31.66 1.71
N VAL A 13 14.24 30.85 1.90
CA VAL A 13 14.64 29.90 0.86
C VAL A 13 13.49 28.90 0.75
N PRO A 14 12.80 28.77 -0.39
CA PRO A 14 11.77 27.76 -0.53
C PRO A 14 12.44 26.39 -0.43
N SER A 15 12.10 25.64 0.62
CA SER A 15 12.45 24.23 0.72
C SER A 15 11.91 23.52 -0.52
N ASN A 16 12.82 22.98 -1.33
CA ASN A 16 12.47 22.22 -2.51
C ASN A 16 11.86 20.89 -2.04
N VAL A 17 10.54 20.87 -1.82
CA VAL A 17 9.82 19.66 -1.42
C VAL A 17 9.90 18.70 -2.59
N VAL A 18 10.86 17.76 -2.53
CA VAL A 18 11.00 16.69 -3.50
C VAL A 18 9.78 15.80 -3.33
N SER A 19 8.89 15.79 -4.32
CA SER A 19 7.77 14.85 -4.35
C SER A 19 8.35 13.42 -4.30
N PRO A 20 7.87 12.54 -3.39
CA PRO A 20 8.35 11.14 -3.31
C PRO A 20 7.98 10.30 -4.54
N VAL A 21 7.21 10.87 -5.46
CA VAL A 21 6.80 10.24 -6.71
C VAL A 21 7.87 10.46 -7.78
N ARG A 22 8.39 9.36 -8.33
CA ARG A 22 9.32 9.40 -9.46
C ARG A 22 8.69 10.14 -10.63
N ARG A 23 9.49 11.02 -11.24
CA ARG A 23 9.06 11.88 -12.34
C ARG A 23 9.53 11.33 -13.67
N CYS A 24 8.84 11.71 -14.73
CA CYS A 24 9.24 11.34 -16.08
C CYS A 24 10.67 11.84 -16.40
N SER A 25 11.51 10.97 -16.94
CA SER A 25 12.89 11.27 -17.35
C SER A 25 13.00 12.17 -18.58
N ARG A 26 11.89 12.42 -19.30
CA ARG A 26 11.86 13.36 -20.43
C ARG A 26 12.10 14.79 -19.92
N THR A 27 13.05 15.49 -20.55
CA THR A 27 13.36 16.89 -20.27
C THR A 27 12.09 17.75 -20.25
N ALA A 28 12.00 18.64 -19.26
CA ALA A 28 10.85 19.53 -19.03
C ALA A 28 9.51 18.82 -18.72
N CYS A 29 9.48 17.49 -18.49
CA CYS A 29 8.29 16.78 -18.06
C CYS A 29 8.28 16.57 -16.54
N GLY A 30 7.40 17.28 -15.83
CA GLY A 30 7.22 17.10 -14.38
C GLY A 30 6.21 16.03 -13.97
N ARG A 31 5.60 15.33 -14.94
CA ARG A 31 4.49 14.39 -14.69
C ARG A 31 4.97 13.13 -13.93
N PRO A 32 4.09 12.51 -13.12
CA PRO A 32 4.41 11.27 -12.44
C PRO A 32 4.67 10.15 -13.46
N ALA A 33 5.71 9.35 -13.20
CA ALA A 33 6.00 8.19 -14.01
C ALA A 33 5.06 7.02 -13.68
N VAL A 34 4.72 6.24 -14.70
CA VAL A 34 3.84 5.05 -14.61
C VAL A 34 4.44 3.82 -15.30
N ALA A 35 5.49 4.01 -16.09
CA ALA A 35 6.18 2.96 -16.82
C ALA A 35 7.69 3.16 -16.72
N THR A 36 8.44 2.07 -16.84
CA THR A 36 9.90 2.09 -16.91
C THR A 36 10.34 1.53 -18.26
N LEU A 37 11.23 2.25 -18.93
CA LEU A 37 11.82 1.93 -20.23
C LEU A 37 13.27 1.50 -20.05
N THR A 38 13.63 0.38 -20.65
CA THR A 38 15.00 -0.15 -20.71
C THR A 38 15.40 -0.41 -22.16
N TYR A 39 16.62 -0.01 -22.53
CA TYR A 39 17.20 -0.32 -23.83
C TYR A 39 18.15 -1.51 -23.71
N VAL A 40 17.86 -2.58 -24.45
CA VAL A 40 18.72 -3.75 -24.59
C VAL A 40 19.43 -3.64 -25.93
N TYR A 41 20.61 -3.03 -25.90
CA TYR A 41 21.37 -2.70 -27.11
C TYR A 41 21.81 -3.92 -27.91
N ALA A 42 22.20 -5.00 -27.25
CA ALA A 42 22.64 -6.24 -27.91
C ALA A 42 21.54 -6.81 -28.83
N ASP A 43 20.28 -6.72 -28.38
CA ASP A 43 19.12 -7.23 -29.10
C ASP A 43 18.38 -6.13 -29.88
N SER A 44 18.93 -4.91 -29.93
CA SER A 44 18.27 -3.73 -30.52
C SER A 44 16.80 -3.60 -30.08
N THR A 45 16.55 -3.73 -28.78
CA THR A 45 15.18 -3.78 -28.24
C THR A 45 14.95 -2.71 -27.18
N ALA A 46 13.78 -2.08 -27.23
CA ALA A 46 13.27 -1.15 -26.24
C ALA A 46 12.14 -1.82 -25.46
N VAL A 47 12.39 -2.20 -24.22
CA VAL A 47 11.41 -2.84 -23.34
C VAL A 47 10.74 -1.78 -22.48
N LEU A 48 9.43 -1.65 -22.61
CA LEU A 48 8.60 -0.78 -21.79
C LEU A 48 7.73 -1.66 -20.89
N GLY A 49 7.89 -1.54 -19.59
CA GLY A 49 7.10 -2.27 -18.60
C GLY A 49 6.45 -1.35 -17.56
N PRO A 50 5.72 -1.95 -16.60
CA PRO A 50 5.20 -1.23 -15.45
C PRO A 50 6.32 -0.50 -14.70
N LEU A 51 5.96 0.56 -13.97
CA LEU A 51 6.93 1.31 -13.18
C LEU A 51 7.67 0.36 -12.21
N ALA A 52 8.99 0.21 -12.38
CA ALA A 52 9.82 -0.71 -11.60
C ALA A 52 9.69 -0.41 -10.09
N THR A 53 9.68 -1.39 -9.20
CA THR A 53 9.48 -1.14 -7.75
C THR A 53 10.52 -0.18 -7.17
N TYR A 54 11.76 -0.22 -7.67
CA TYR A 54 12.86 0.64 -7.26
C TYR A 54 13.42 1.44 -8.44
N ALA A 55 14.09 2.55 -8.13
CA ALA A 55 14.76 3.35 -9.15
C ALA A 55 16.06 2.65 -9.59
N GLU A 56 16.15 2.32 -10.87
CA GLU A 56 17.28 1.62 -11.47
C GLU A 56 18.17 2.63 -12.23
N PRO A 57 19.50 2.61 -12.07
CA PRO A 57 20.41 3.60 -12.68
C PRO A 57 20.43 3.63 -14.22
N HIS A 58 20.00 2.56 -14.87
CA HIS A 58 20.06 2.38 -16.33
C HIS A 58 18.67 2.39 -17.00
N CYS A 59 17.66 2.81 -16.26
CA CYS A 59 16.27 2.80 -16.70
C CYS A 59 15.70 4.22 -16.79
N TYR A 60 14.71 4.39 -17.65
CA TYR A 60 14.03 5.67 -17.87
C TYR A 60 12.57 5.55 -17.44
N ASP A 61 12.17 6.36 -16.48
CA ASP A 61 10.81 6.39 -16.00
C ASP A 61 9.97 7.34 -16.88
N LEU A 62 8.85 6.86 -17.42
CA LEU A 62 7.99 7.59 -18.35
C LEU A 62 6.59 7.79 -17.78
N CYS A 63 6.02 8.97 -17.98
CA CYS A 63 4.59 9.19 -17.72
C CYS A 63 3.73 8.51 -18.81
N ALA A 64 2.43 8.38 -18.58
CA ALA A 64 1.49 7.70 -19.49
C ALA A 64 1.65 8.19 -20.94
N GLU A 65 1.53 9.50 -21.17
CA GLU A 65 1.63 10.07 -22.52
C GLU A 65 3.00 9.80 -23.18
N HIS A 66 4.11 9.92 -22.44
CA HIS A 66 5.44 9.67 -23.01
C HIS A 66 5.71 8.19 -23.27
N SER A 67 5.09 7.31 -22.48
CA SER A 67 5.16 5.87 -22.69
C SER A 67 4.36 5.46 -23.93
N GLU A 68 3.22 6.10 -24.19
CA GLU A 68 2.38 5.88 -25.38
C GLU A 68 3.05 6.40 -26.65
N ARG A 69 3.61 7.62 -26.60
CA ARG A 69 4.26 8.29 -27.73
C ARG A 69 5.71 7.85 -27.98
N LEU A 70 6.24 6.91 -27.18
CA LEU A 70 7.59 6.40 -27.35
C LEU A 70 7.76 5.74 -28.72
N THR A 71 8.78 6.17 -29.46
CA THR A 71 9.23 5.54 -30.71
C THR A 71 10.68 5.08 -30.52
N ALA A 72 10.96 3.85 -30.91
CA ALA A 72 12.33 3.31 -30.88
C ALA A 72 13.15 3.76 -32.10
N PRO A 73 14.49 3.67 -32.04
CA PRO A 73 15.35 3.87 -33.20
C PRO A 73 14.98 2.96 -34.38
N ARG A 74 15.43 3.31 -35.59
CA ARG A 74 15.18 2.49 -36.78
C ARG A 74 15.81 1.11 -36.63
N GLY A 75 15.05 0.07 -36.94
CA GLY A 75 15.49 -1.32 -36.82
C GLY A 75 15.43 -1.88 -35.40
N TRP A 76 14.90 -1.13 -34.43
CA TRP A 76 14.69 -1.62 -33.07
C TRP A 76 13.27 -2.13 -32.86
N GLU A 77 13.12 -3.16 -32.04
CA GLU A 77 11.83 -3.67 -31.59
C GLU A 77 11.36 -2.95 -30.32
N VAL A 78 10.06 -2.68 -30.21
CA VAL A 78 9.44 -2.18 -28.98
C VAL A 78 8.61 -3.28 -28.34
N VAL A 79 9.04 -3.76 -27.18
CA VAL A 79 8.31 -4.76 -26.40
C VAL A 79 7.57 -4.05 -25.27
N ARG A 80 6.24 -4.11 -25.29
CA ARG A 80 5.39 -3.55 -24.23
C ARG A 80 4.90 -4.68 -23.33
N LEU A 81 5.39 -4.71 -22.09
CA LEU A 81 4.98 -5.67 -21.09
C LEU A 81 3.67 -5.17 -20.46
N VAL A 82 2.59 -5.92 -20.67
CA VAL A 82 1.32 -5.70 -19.98
C VAL A 82 1.45 -6.26 -18.56
N ASP A 83 0.95 -5.52 -17.58
CA ASP A 83 0.91 -5.94 -16.18
C ASP A 83 -0.10 -7.07 -15.96
N GLY A 84 0.29 -8.31 -16.28
CA GLY A 84 -0.49 -9.50 -15.95
C GLY A 84 -0.55 -9.82 -14.44
N SER A 85 0.14 -9.04 -13.61
CA SER A 85 0.20 -9.22 -12.15
C SER A 85 -0.78 -8.32 -11.39
N ALA A 86 -1.52 -7.43 -12.07
CA ALA A 86 -2.64 -6.76 -11.42
C ALA A 86 -3.57 -7.85 -10.87
N PRO A 87 -3.90 -7.86 -9.57
CA PRO A 87 -4.81 -8.86 -9.03
C PRO A 87 -6.08 -8.80 -9.86
N ALA A 88 -6.46 -9.93 -10.48
CA ALA A 88 -7.69 -10.02 -11.23
C ALA A 88 -8.81 -9.48 -10.33
N ARG A 89 -9.53 -8.47 -10.83
CA ARG A 89 -10.64 -7.91 -10.07
C ARG A 89 -11.58 -9.07 -9.72
N PRO A 90 -11.88 -9.32 -8.43
CA PRO A 90 -12.79 -10.40 -8.05
C PRO A 90 -14.11 -10.25 -8.81
N SER A 91 -14.64 -11.35 -9.31
CA SER A 91 -15.94 -11.36 -9.95
C SER A 91 -17.05 -11.05 -8.92
N GLY A 92 -18.25 -10.74 -9.40
CA GLY A 92 -19.39 -10.52 -8.49
C GLY A 92 -19.68 -11.71 -7.58
N ASP A 93 -19.52 -12.93 -8.12
CA ASP A 93 -19.68 -14.19 -7.38
C ASP A 93 -18.61 -14.34 -6.28
N ASP A 94 -17.35 -14.03 -6.60
CA ASP A 94 -16.26 -14.08 -5.61
C ASP A 94 -16.52 -13.13 -4.42
N LEU A 95 -17.08 -11.94 -4.70
CA LEU A 95 -17.43 -10.98 -3.66
C LEU A 95 -18.58 -11.49 -2.79
N GLU A 96 -19.59 -12.14 -3.39
CA GLU A 96 -20.69 -12.75 -2.66
C GLU A 96 -20.21 -13.92 -1.78
N ALA A 97 -19.35 -14.78 -2.32
CA ALA A 97 -18.74 -15.89 -1.59
C ALA A 97 -17.93 -15.41 -0.37
N LEU A 98 -17.11 -14.36 -0.53
CA LEU A 98 -16.35 -13.75 0.56
C LEU A 98 -17.27 -13.12 1.61
N ALA A 99 -18.31 -12.41 1.18
CA ALA A 99 -19.28 -11.83 2.10
C ALA A 99 -19.99 -12.91 2.92
N ASN A 100 -20.30 -14.06 2.30
CA ASN A 100 -20.88 -15.19 3.00
C ASN A 100 -19.88 -15.83 3.99
N ALA A 101 -18.64 -16.07 3.56
CA ALA A 101 -17.60 -16.63 4.42
C ALA A 101 -17.34 -15.76 5.65
N VAL A 102 -17.32 -14.43 5.52
CA VAL A 102 -17.16 -13.49 6.65
C VAL A 102 -18.36 -13.57 7.59
N ARG A 103 -19.60 -13.65 7.07
CA ARG A 103 -20.80 -13.83 7.91
C ARG A 103 -20.74 -15.13 8.70
N GLU A 104 -20.34 -16.24 8.07
CA GLU A 104 -20.19 -17.52 8.75
C GLU A 104 -19.07 -17.49 9.81
N ALA A 105 -17.92 -16.88 9.49
CA ALA A 105 -16.82 -16.75 10.44
C ALA A 105 -17.14 -15.82 11.62
N ALA A 106 -18.03 -14.83 11.42
CA ALA A 106 -18.47 -13.90 12.45
C ALA A 106 -19.63 -14.44 13.30
N ARG A 107 -20.21 -15.61 12.98
CA ARG A 107 -21.25 -16.22 13.83
C ARG A 107 -20.64 -16.59 15.18
N PRO A 108 -21.21 -16.12 16.31
CA PRO A 108 -20.85 -16.62 17.63
C PRO A 108 -21.00 -18.14 17.60
N GLN A 109 -20.00 -18.89 18.09
CA GLN A 109 -20.10 -20.36 18.13
C GLN A 109 -21.30 -20.81 18.97
N GLU A 110 -22.46 -21.01 18.36
CA GLU A 110 -23.59 -21.74 18.95
C GLU A 110 -23.27 -23.23 19.13
N ARG A 111 -22.06 -23.69 18.77
CA ARG A 111 -21.52 -24.98 19.21
C ARG A 111 -20.98 -25.00 20.65
N ALA A 112 -21.14 -23.93 21.42
CA ALA A 112 -21.05 -24.00 22.88
C ALA A 112 -22.43 -24.17 23.56
N ALA A 113 -23.55 -24.07 22.81
CA ALA A 113 -24.89 -24.09 23.37
C ALA A 113 -25.60 -25.47 23.30
N GLU A 114 -25.16 -26.39 22.44
CA GLU A 114 -25.75 -27.74 22.36
C GLU A 114 -24.97 -28.84 23.09
N ALA A 115 -23.94 -28.48 23.86
CA ALA A 115 -23.25 -29.37 24.78
C ALA A 115 -23.03 -28.68 26.13
N GLY A 116 -24.11 -28.49 26.89
CA GLY A 116 -23.99 -28.04 28.28
C GLY A 116 -25.22 -27.31 28.80
N GLY A 117 -26.19 -28.08 29.29
CA GLY A 117 -27.20 -27.53 30.18
C GLY A 117 -26.54 -26.88 31.40
N GLY A 118 -26.90 -25.62 31.65
CA GLY A 118 -26.79 -24.97 32.96
C GLY A 118 -25.43 -24.41 33.34
N ALA A 119 -25.24 -23.10 33.14
CA ALA A 119 -24.57 -22.26 34.14
C ALA A 119 -24.94 -20.80 33.90
N ARG A 120 -25.64 -20.25 34.89
CA ARG A 120 -25.93 -18.82 35.05
C ARG A 120 -24.64 -18.03 34.91
N ARG A 121 -24.73 -16.88 34.25
CA ARG A 121 -23.74 -15.79 34.22
C ARG A 121 -23.32 -15.47 35.66
N ALA A 122 -22.23 -16.09 36.13
CA ALA A 122 -21.69 -15.87 37.46
C ALA A 122 -20.56 -14.85 37.36
N ASP A 123 -20.86 -13.63 37.82
CA ASP A 123 -19.83 -12.64 38.11
C ASP A 123 -18.99 -13.14 39.31
N PRO A 124 -17.66 -13.29 39.19
CA PRO A 124 -16.85 -13.83 40.28
C PRO A 124 -16.57 -12.75 41.34
N MET A 125 -17.41 -12.71 42.36
CA MET A 125 -17.20 -11.90 43.57
C MET A 125 -15.96 -12.40 44.34
N GLU A 126 -14.95 -11.53 44.46
CA GLU A 126 -13.68 -11.82 45.15
C GLU A 126 -13.88 -11.99 46.66
N VAL A 127 -13.43 -13.12 47.23
CA VAL A 127 -13.65 -13.41 48.66
C VAL A 127 -12.42 -13.12 49.53
N ALA A 128 -11.18 -13.12 48.99
CA ALA A 128 -9.99 -12.58 49.66
C ALA A 128 -8.74 -12.54 48.74
N ARG A 129 -7.85 -11.57 48.95
CA ARG A 129 -6.56 -11.43 48.28
C ARG A 129 -5.41 -11.80 49.24
N ARG A 130 -4.67 -12.87 48.96
CA ARG A 130 -3.35 -13.13 49.57
C ARG A 130 -2.31 -13.10 48.45
N GLY A 131 -1.77 -11.92 48.19
CA GLY A 131 -0.86 -11.66 47.06
C GLY A 131 -1.54 -11.65 45.69
N HIS A 132 -0.82 -12.06 44.64
CA HIS A 132 -1.31 -12.14 43.24
C HIS A 132 -2.16 -13.38 42.96
N LEU A 133 -2.35 -14.26 43.95
CA LEU A 133 -3.18 -15.45 43.84
C LEU A 133 -4.62 -15.12 44.22
N ARG A 134 -5.56 -15.34 43.28
CA ARG A 134 -7.00 -15.14 43.43
C ARG A 134 -7.69 -16.50 43.53
N VAL A 135 -8.33 -16.79 44.66
CA VAL A 135 -9.09 -18.04 44.87
C VAL A 135 -10.58 -17.74 44.67
N LEU A 136 -11.20 -18.41 43.70
CA LEU A 136 -12.63 -18.33 43.42
C LEU A 136 -13.33 -19.57 43.98
N ARG A 137 -14.41 -19.39 44.75
CA ARG A 137 -15.31 -20.48 45.15
C ARG A 137 -16.37 -20.65 44.07
N SER A 138 -16.60 -21.89 43.64
CA SER A 138 -17.71 -22.23 42.75
C SER A 138 -19.04 -22.21 43.52
N PRO A 139 -20.14 -21.78 42.89
CA PRO A 139 -21.45 -21.72 43.55
C PRO A 139 -22.09 -23.11 43.71
N ASP A 140 -22.47 -23.39 44.96
CA ASP A 140 -23.41 -24.38 45.53
C ASP A 140 -23.06 -25.90 45.56
N ASN A 141 -22.53 -26.33 46.72
CA ASN A 141 -23.20 -27.24 47.69
C ASN A 141 -22.70 -26.94 49.11
#